data_AF-V8CPZ3-F1
#
_entry.id   AF-V8CPZ3-F1
#
_cell.length_a   1.000
_cell.length_b   1.000
_cell.length_c   1.000
_cell.angle_alpha   90.00
_cell.angle_beta   90.00
_cell.angle_gamma   90.00
#
_symmetry.space_group_name_H-M   'P 1'
#
loop_
_entity.id
_entity.type
_entity.pdbx_description
1 polymer ?
#
loop_
_entity_poly.entity_id
_entity_poly.type
_entity_poly.pdbx_seq_one_letter_code
_entity_poly.pdbx_strand_id
1 'polypeptide(L)'
;MKKSIRQVQYYLIALLLIIIGSSCKKQEKQTRTTKVVQATKPADKKQSKKKNLLRFYEKQIRQFYLDFIDVGLDGIMVMPPAKQEKYVDIAAELCYDALLKFGFQPVSTEEAQRAIKKYFNIDITADNATLSKYGFRRYIYKDGNPTGRAEQKLSFAAESYEQPTFFWYKTIFFPKYNFLMTFPSIGQVVGVEGMGEIDGEDSEYYAKKGKLEYDHEYFDPTYYINEFIFHDSKVAFNWLKKNDNFLENLFEDYGYDKSDAINKMMIDKVIKRKDMIPFTDDYKELFAGKGINKKLLIHEGLLKYMLRHANEENNYFCIVDQYLDEVLDIKYKPNYKDLTIEERYKIAAYVGYYYGLMYEKCIGTPCDCNSFGASLYYDKSFMAFIKRNNYFGLKGFKKIIEEQYDRYQEGVAVLEHRSSGE
;
A
#
# COMPACT_ATOMS: atom_id res chain seq x y z
N MET A 1 -17.66 1.48 19.80
CA MET A 1 -16.82 2.57 19.26
C MET A 1 -15.35 2.13 19.24
N LYS A 2 -14.90 1.53 18.15
CA LYS A 2 -13.48 1.28 17.87
C LYS A 2 -13.23 1.78 16.45
N LYS A 3 -12.91 3.08 16.30
CA LYS A 3 -12.33 3.62 15.08
C LYS A 3 -11.07 2.82 14.82
N SER A 4 -10.98 2.18 13.66
CA SER A 4 -9.92 1.22 13.38
C SER A 4 -8.57 1.95 13.38
N ILE A 5 -7.55 1.26 13.88
CA ILE A 5 -6.16 1.72 13.94
C ILE A 5 -5.64 2.14 12.55
N ARG A 6 -6.29 1.71 11.46
CA ARG A 6 -6.04 2.16 10.06
C ARG A 6 -6.50 3.61 9.78
N GLN A 7 -7.55 4.10 10.44
CA GLN A 7 -7.96 5.51 10.33
C GLN A 7 -6.97 6.44 11.04
N VAL A 8 -6.38 5.98 12.16
CA VAL A 8 -5.33 6.72 12.87
C VAL A 8 -4.05 6.78 12.03
N GLN A 9 -3.81 5.84 11.10
CA GLN A 9 -2.66 5.89 10.18
C GLN A 9 -2.77 6.96 9.08
N TYR A 10 -3.95 7.23 8.52
CA TYR A 10 -4.12 8.36 7.58
C TYR A 10 -4.08 9.70 8.32
N TYR A 11 -4.63 9.77 9.53
CA TYR A 11 -4.44 10.91 10.42
C TYR A 11 -2.96 11.06 10.81
N LEU A 12 -2.25 9.97 11.09
CA LEU A 12 -0.81 9.95 11.37
C LEU A 12 0.01 10.23 10.12
N ILE A 13 -0.41 9.95 8.89
CA ILE A 13 0.34 10.34 7.69
C ILE A 13 0.19 11.85 7.46
N ALA A 14 -1.00 12.41 7.68
CA ALA A 14 -1.19 13.86 7.70
C ALA A 14 -0.51 14.56 8.91
N LEU A 15 -0.41 13.90 10.07
CA LEU A 15 0.25 14.41 11.29
C LEU A 15 1.77 14.11 11.36
N LEU A 16 2.27 13.01 10.79
CA LEU A 16 3.69 12.65 10.74
C LEU A 16 4.43 13.43 9.65
N LEU A 17 3.72 13.91 8.63
CA LEU A 17 4.23 14.96 7.74
C LEU A 17 4.40 16.32 8.45
N ILE A 18 4.05 16.43 9.75
CA ILE A 18 4.07 17.68 10.53
C ILE A 18 4.87 17.57 11.86
N ILE A 19 5.33 16.39 12.32
CA ILE A 19 6.01 16.27 13.65
C ILE A 19 7.44 15.69 13.57
N ILE A 20 8.29 16.22 12.68
CA ILE A 20 9.75 16.22 12.93
C ILE A 20 10.28 17.66 12.87
N GLY A 21 9.68 18.50 13.70
CA GLY A 21 10.04 19.90 13.83
C GLY A 21 10.24 20.38 15.26
N SER A 22 10.39 19.51 16.28
CA SER A 22 10.71 19.94 17.65
C SER A 22 11.06 18.80 18.61
N SER A 23 12.34 18.46 18.74
CA SER A 23 12.88 18.13 20.07
C SER A 23 14.31 18.64 20.16
N CYS A 24 14.43 19.81 20.77
CA CYS A 24 15.68 20.47 21.05
C CYS A 24 16.40 19.70 22.18
N LYS A 25 17.27 18.77 21.82
CA LYS A 25 18.47 18.46 22.62
C LYS A 25 19.67 18.56 21.71
N LYS A 26 20.55 19.50 22.03
CA LYS A 26 21.88 19.71 21.45
C LYS A 26 22.50 18.38 20.99
N GLN A 27 22.54 18.16 19.68
CA GLN A 27 23.51 17.28 19.07
C GLN A 27 24.48 18.15 18.27
N GLU A 28 25.75 17.98 18.60
CA GLU A 28 26.88 18.67 17.98
C GLU A 28 26.81 18.59 16.45
N LYS A 29 27.24 19.67 15.81
CA LYS A 29 27.51 19.75 14.37
C LYS A 29 28.40 18.58 13.94
N GLN A 30 27.80 17.50 13.47
CA GLN A 30 28.46 16.58 12.57
C GLN A 30 28.25 17.10 11.16
N THR A 31 29.32 17.63 10.60
CA THR A 31 29.51 17.99 9.20
C THR A 31 28.89 16.93 8.29
N ARG A 32 27.67 17.16 7.79
CA ARG A 32 27.03 16.29 6.80
C ARG A 32 27.77 16.47 5.48
N THR A 33 28.65 15.51 5.18
CA THR A 33 29.26 15.34 3.87
C THR A 33 28.15 15.24 2.81
N THR A 34 28.14 16.21 1.90
CA THR A 34 27.35 16.22 0.67
C THR A 34 27.71 14.98 -0.15
N LYS A 35 26.96 13.88 -0.01
CA LYS A 35 27.05 12.76 -0.96
C LYS A 35 26.28 13.15 -2.22
N VAL A 36 26.97 13.90 -3.08
CA VAL A 36 26.63 14.01 -4.50
C VAL A 36 26.72 12.60 -5.07
N VAL A 37 25.56 11.94 -5.28
CA VAL A 37 25.51 10.78 -6.16
C VAL A 37 25.71 11.33 -7.57
N GLN A 38 26.95 11.19 -8.07
CA GLN A 38 27.28 11.53 -9.45
C GLN A 38 26.43 10.67 -10.38
N ALA A 39 25.46 11.31 -11.05
CA ALA A 39 24.81 10.74 -12.22
C ALA A 39 25.87 10.56 -13.32
N THR A 40 26.15 9.31 -13.69
CA THR A 40 26.88 8.98 -14.92
C THR A 40 26.10 9.52 -16.12
N LYS A 41 26.75 10.41 -16.89
CA LYS A 41 26.20 11.07 -18.09
C LYS A 41 25.72 10.06 -19.14
N PRO A 42 24.54 10.27 -19.74
CA PRO A 42 24.26 9.84 -21.11
C PRO A 42 24.56 10.96 -22.11
N ALA A 43 25.03 10.53 -23.29
CA ALA A 43 25.51 11.34 -24.39
C ALA A 43 24.48 12.32 -25.00
N ASP A 44 25.03 13.37 -25.63
CA ASP A 44 24.38 14.51 -26.27
C ASP A 44 23.13 14.16 -27.11
N LYS A 45 21.99 14.71 -26.69
CA LYS A 45 20.86 15.02 -27.59
C LYS A 45 20.46 16.48 -27.38
N LYS A 46 20.58 17.26 -28.46
CA LYS A 46 20.20 18.68 -28.64
C LYS A 46 19.20 19.19 -27.59
N GLN A 47 19.73 19.89 -26.58
CA GLN A 47 18.96 20.56 -25.55
C GLN A 47 18.40 21.87 -26.13
N SER A 48 17.13 21.89 -26.52
CA SER A 48 16.40 23.16 -26.60
C SER A 48 16.42 23.79 -25.20
N LYS A 49 16.60 25.11 -25.08
CA LYS A 49 16.66 25.82 -23.79
C LYS A 49 15.51 25.35 -22.88
N LYS A 50 15.80 24.44 -21.92
CA LYS A 50 14.80 23.97 -20.96
C LYS A 50 14.33 25.17 -20.17
N LYS A 51 13.06 25.52 -20.32
CA LYS A 51 12.39 26.58 -19.57
C LYS A 51 12.51 26.27 -18.08
N ASN A 52 13.11 27.16 -17.30
CA ASN A 52 13.15 27.01 -15.85
C ASN A 52 11.72 27.19 -15.32
N LEU A 53 11.04 26.09 -14.98
CA LEU A 53 9.64 26.13 -14.56
C LEU A 53 9.43 26.83 -13.21
N LEU A 54 10.38 26.74 -12.27
CA LEU A 54 10.33 27.49 -11.02
C LEU A 54 10.29 29.00 -11.30
N ARG A 55 11.13 29.49 -12.20
CA ARG A 55 11.11 30.91 -12.62
C ARG A 55 9.85 31.27 -13.41
N PHE A 56 9.36 30.36 -14.25
CA PHE A 56 8.15 30.62 -15.03
C PHE A 56 6.89 30.71 -14.14
N TYR A 57 6.79 29.88 -13.12
CA TYR A 57 5.68 29.84 -12.19
C TYR A 57 5.92 30.62 -10.90
N GLU A 58 7.00 31.40 -10.79
CA GLU A 58 7.41 32.05 -9.54
C GLU A 58 6.26 32.83 -8.89
N LYS A 59 5.55 33.68 -9.65
CA LYS A 59 4.42 34.45 -9.13
C LYS A 59 3.30 33.55 -8.58
N GLN A 60 3.01 32.45 -9.27
CA GLN A 60 1.95 31.51 -8.89
C GLN A 60 2.35 30.65 -7.69
N ILE A 61 3.62 30.24 -7.61
CA ILE A 61 4.17 29.50 -6.46
C ILE A 61 4.11 30.37 -5.20
N ARG A 62 4.57 31.63 -5.30
CA ARG A 62 4.50 32.56 -4.15
C ARG A 62 3.07 32.82 -3.71
N GLN A 63 2.15 33.00 -4.67
CA GLN A 63 0.74 33.15 -4.34
C GLN A 63 0.15 31.89 -3.68
N PHE A 64 0.57 30.70 -4.11
CA PHE A 64 0.16 29.46 -3.45
C PHE A 64 0.56 29.43 -1.98
N TYR A 65 1.79 29.83 -1.63
CA TYR A 65 2.22 29.88 -0.22
C TYR A 65 1.48 30.94 0.58
N LEU A 66 1.24 32.13 0.01
CA LEU A 66 0.41 33.15 0.67
C LEU A 66 -1.01 32.64 0.92
N ASP A 67 -1.61 32.00 -0.08
CA ASP A 67 -2.93 31.39 0.07
C ASP A 67 -2.91 30.25 1.10
N PHE A 68 -1.81 29.50 1.21
CA PHE A 68 -1.63 28.44 2.20
C PHE A 68 -1.59 29.04 3.60
N ILE A 69 -0.78 30.07 3.81
CA ILE A 69 -0.71 30.81 5.09
C ILE A 69 -2.10 31.31 5.50
N ASP A 70 -2.86 31.87 4.55
CA ASP A 70 -4.21 32.39 4.82
C ASP A 70 -5.21 31.32 5.29
N VAL A 71 -5.09 30.09 4.78
CA VAL A 71 -6.02 28.98 5.11
C VAL A 71 -5.46 28.02 6.17
N GLY A 72 -4.22 28.21 6.60
CA GLY A 72 -3.57 27.40 7.62
C GLY A 72 -3.38 25.93 7.24
N LEU A 73 -3.38 25.06 8.24
CA LEU A 73 -3.02 23.63 8.12
C LEU A 73 -3.95 22.82 7.20
N ASP A 74 -5.18 23.30 6.98
CA ASP A 74 -6.10 22.65 6.04
C ASP A 74 -5.63 22.75 4.58
N GLY A 75 -4.74 23.72 4.30
CA GLY A 75 -3.99 23.84 3.06
C GLY A 75 -4.86 23.93 1.80
N ILE A 76 -4.39 23.31 0.72
CA ILE A 76 -5.07 23.38 -0.59
C ILE A 76 -6.51 22.86 -0.55
N MET A 77 -6.87 21.98 0.39
CA MET A 77 -8.18 21.33 0.44
C MET A 77 -9.33 22.29 0.77
N VAL A 78 -9.06 23.38 1.49
CA VAL A 78 -10.08 24.39 1.84
C VAL A 78 -10.01 25.65 0.97
N MET A 79 -9.04 25.71 0.05
CA MET A 79 -8.97 26.80 -0.91
C MET A 79 -10.17 26.75 -1.88
N PRO A 80 -10.60 27.90 -2.43
CA PRO A 80 -11.62 27.93 -3.47
C PRO A 80 -11.32 26.98 -4.64
N PRO A 81 -12.33 26.29 -5.21
CA PRO A 81 -12.13 25.29 -6.28
C PRO A 81 -11.32 25.79 -7.49
N ALA A 82 -11.47 27.06 -7.85
CA ALA A 82 -10.68 27.68 -8.93
C ALA A 82 -9.18 27.76 -8.62
N LYS A 83 -8.81 27.99 -7.34
CA LYS A 83 -7.41 27.98 -6.89
C LYS A 83 -6.88 26.55 -6.83
N GLN A 84 -7.66 25.61 -6.28
CA GLN A 84 -7.32 24.19 -6.25
C GLN A 84 -6.97 23.68 -7.65
N GLU A 85 -7.87 23.90 -8.60
CA GLU A 85 -7.70 23.51 -10.01
C GLU A 85 -6.39 24.08 -10.61
N LYS A 86 -6.19 25.39 -10.47
CA LYS A 86 -5.01 26.08 -10.97
C LYS A 86 -3.72 25.56 -10.35
N TYR A 87 -3.71 25.32 -9.04
CA TYR A 87 -2.51 24.86 -8.33
C TYR A 87 -2.18 23.41 -8.61
N VAL A 88 -3.17 22.54 -8.79
CA VAL A 88 -2.93 21.15 -9.22
C VAL A 88 -2.38 21.10 -10.64
N ASP A 89 -2.90 21.92 -11.57
CA ASP A 89 -2.36 22.02 -12.94
C ASP A 89 -0.87 22.40 -12.93
N ILE A 90 -0.49 23.38 -12.09
CA ILE A 90 0.91 23.82 -11.94
C ILE A 90 1.76 22.76 -11.24
N ALA A 91 1.25 22.14 -10.18
CA ALA A 91 1.93 21.07 -9.45
C ALA A 91 2.26 19.89 -10.37
N ALA A 92 1.37 19.55 -11.30
CA ALA A 92 1.62 18.48 -12.27
C ALA A 92 2.84 18.75 -13.16
N GLU A 93 2.98 19.99 -13.67
CA GLU A 93 4.13 20.38 -14.50
C GLU A 93 5.42 20.48 -13.69
N LEU A 94 5.35 21.05 -12.48
CA LEU A 94 6.50 21.15 -11.58
C LEU A 94 6.98 19.78 -11.14
N CYS A 95 6.07 18.87 -10.80
CA CYS A 95 6.38 17.50 -10.38
C CYS A 95 7.11 16.75 -11.50
N TYR A 96 6.62 16.84 -12.73
CA TYR A 96 7.28 16.21 -13.86
C TYR A 96 8.68 16.80 -14.14
N ASP A 97 8.86 18.12 -14.06
CA ASP A 97 10.21 18.72 -14.21
C ASP A 97 11.16 18.32 -13.07
N ALA A 98 10.65 18.20 -11.85
CA ALA A 98 11.39 17.68 -10.70
C ALA A 98 11.82 16.22 -10.94
N LEU A 99 10.89 15.35 -11.33
CA LEU A 99 11.16 13.94 -11.67
C LEU A 99 12.31 13.84 -12.67
N LEU A 100 12.24 14.58 -13.78
CA LEU A 100 13.27 14.61 -14.82
C LEU A 100 14.63 15.07 -14.29
N LYS A 101 14.65 16.10 -13.43
CA LYS A 101 15.88 16.64 -12.83
C LYS A 101 16.54 15.65 -11.87
N PHE A 102 15.75 14.79 -11.24
CA PHE A 102 16.19 13.74 -10.34
C PHE A 102 16.52 12.43 -11.07
N GLY A 103 16.42 12.42 -12.40
CA GLY A 103 16.85 11.31 -13.24
C GLY A 103 15.75 10.33 -13.65
N PHE A 104 14.50 10.59 -13.28
CA PHE A 104 13.36 9.79 -13.76
C PHE A 104 13.34 9.80 -15.30
N GLN A 105 13.23 8.60 -15.89
CA GLN A 105 13.08 8.45 -17.33
C GLN A 105 11.58 8.39 -17.69
N PRO A 106 11.09 9.21 -18.62
CA PRO A 106 9.69 9.13 -19.04
C PRO A 106 9.36 7.78 -19.66
N VAL A 107 8.17 7.26 -19.35
CA VAL A 107 7.63 6.02 -19.93
C VAL A 107 6.52 6.29 -20.93
N SER A 108 6.33 5.36 -21.86
CA SER A 108 5.20 5.38 -22.79
C SER A 108 3.87 5.20 -22.05
N THR A 109 2.77 5.59 -22.70
CA THR A 109 1.42 5.40 -22.14
C THR A 109 1.12 3.92 -21.92
N GLU A 110 1.52 3.06 -22.84
CA GLU A 110 1.37 1.61 -22.76
C GLU A 110 2.19 1.02 -21.62
N GLU A 111 3.42 1.51 -21.43
CA GLU A 111 4.26 1.11 -20.30
C GLU A 111 3.63 1.50 -18.96
N ALA A 112 3.13 2.73 -18.85
CA ALA A 112 2.45 3.19 -17.65
C ALA A 112 1.19 2.37 -17.34
N GLN A 113 0.37 2.07 -18.35
CA GLN A 113 -0.82 1.23 -18.21
C GLN A 113 -0.46 -0.19 -17.74
N ARG A 114 0.57 -0.81 -18.34
CA ARG A 114 1.06 -2.14 -17.92
C ARG A 114 1.57 -2.13 -16.50
N ALA A 115 2.33 -1.12 -16.10
CA ALA A 115 2.84 -0.98 -14.75
C ALA A 115 1.69 -0.82 -13.73
N ILE A 116 0.74 0.08 -13.99
CA ILE A 116 -0.40 0.29 -13.08
C ILE A 116 -1.22 -1.00 -12.95
N LYS A 117 -1.45 -1.73 -14.05
CA LYS A 117 -2.12 -3.03 -14.00
C LYS A 117 -1.31 -4.08 -13.23
N LYS A 118 0.02 -4.10 -13.39
CA LYS A 118 0.92 -5.04 -12.70
C LYS A 118 0.85 -4.89 -11.18
N TYR A 119 0.98 -3.66 -10.69
CA TYR A 119 1.12 -3.37 -9.25
C TYR A 119 -0.22 -3.18 -8.54
N PHE A 120 -1.16 -2.45 -9.14
CA PHE A 120 -2.42 -2.10 -8.48
C PHE A 120 -3.59 -2.98 -8.93
N ASN A 121 -3.40 -3.82 -9.95
CA ASN A 121 -4.46 -4.59 -10.63
C ASN A 121 -5.59 -3.70 -11.22
N ILE A 122 -5.30 -2.44 -11.48
CA ILE A 122 -6.25 -1.45 -12.00
C ILE A 122 -6.11 -1.31 -13.50
N ASP A 123 -7.25 -1.22 -14.20
CA ASP A 123 -7.30 -0.71 -15.56
C ASP A 123 -7.44 0.82 -15.52
N ILE A 124 -6.33 1.54 -15.79
CA ILE A 124 -6.30 3.01 -15.72
C ILE A 124 -7.08 3.69 -16.86
N THR A 125 -7.54 2.94 -17.85
CA THR A 125 -8.38 3.47 -18.93
C THR A 125 -9.83 3.66 -18.48
N ALA A 126 -10.26 2.98 -17.41
CA ALA A 126 -11.58 3.12 -16.82
C ALA A 126 -11.92 4.57 -16.42
N ASP A 127 -13.21 4.86 -16.28
CA ASP A 127 -13.69 6.15 -15.81
C ASP A 127 -13.32 6.43 -14.34
N ASN A 128 -13.31 7.70 -13.95
CA ASN A 128 -12.92 8.09 -12.59
C ASN A 128 -13.91 7.61 -11.51
N ALA A 129 -15.18 7.35 -11.82
CA ALA A 129 -16.11 6.78 -10.85
C ALA A 129 -15.72 5.33 -10.52
N THR A 130 -15.26 4.57 -11.51
CA THR A 130 -14.70 3.23 -11.34
C THR A 130 -13.35 3.28 -10.61
N LEU A 131 -12.40 4.09 -11.08
CA LEU A 131 -11.06 4.21 -10.49
C LEU A 131 -11.11 4.61 -9.01
N SER A 132 -12.04 5.51 -8.65
CA SER A 132 -12.14 6.04 -7.30
C SER A 132 -12.45 4.98 -6.23
N LYS A 133 -13.13 3.89 -6.61
CA LYS A 133 -13.39 2.72 -5.75
C LYS A 133 -12.11 1.97 -5.38
N TYR A 134 -11.03 2.17 -6.14
CA TYR A 134 -9.72 1.59 -5.92
C TYR A 134 -8.71 2.61 -5.34
N GLY A 135 -9.18 3.75 -4.84
CA GLY A 135 -8.29 4.81 -4.35
C GLY A 135 -7.50 5.53 -5.45
N PHE A 136 -7.91 5.39 -6.72
CA PHE A 136 -7.23 5.97 -7.87
C PHE A 136 -8.06 7.02 -8.58
N ARG A 137 -7.39 7.97 -9.24
CA ARG A 137 -8.01 8.86 -10.24
C ARG A 137 -7.04 9.10 -11.38
N ARG A 138 -7.58 9.34 -12.56
CA ARG A 138 -6.87 9.91 -13.70
C ARG A 138 -7.13 11.41 -13.76
N TYR A 139 -6.07 12.21 -13.77
CA TYR A 139 -6.19 13.65 -13.84
C TYR A 139 -6.72 14.10 -15.21
N ILE A 140 -7.74 14.94 -15.21
CA ILE A 140 -8.29 15.58 -16.41
C ILE A 140 -7.76 17.00 -16.48
N TYR A 141 -6.97 17.32 -17.49
CA TYR A 141 -6.42 18.66 -17.71
C TYR A 141 -7.48 19.63 -18.24
N LYS A 142 -7.17 20.94 -18.22
CA LYS A 142 -8.06 22.01 -18.72
C LYS A 142 -8.49 21.84 -20.18
N ASP A 143 -7.66 21.21 -21.00
CA ASP A 143 -7.87 20.91 -22.42
C ASP A 143 -8.42 19.49 -22.65
N GLY A 144 -8.73 18.76 -21.57
CA GLY A 144 -9.34 17.43 -21.61
C GLY A 144 -10.86 17.46 -21.78
N ASN A 145 -11.49 16.31 -21.52
CA ASN A 145 -12.95 16.14 -21.61
C ASN A 145 -13.68 17.12 -20.65
N PRO A 146 -14.57 18.00 -21.15
CA PRO A 146 -15.24 19.00 -20.31
C PRO A 146 -16.09 18.41 -19.19
N THR A 147 -16.83 17.33 -19.45
CA THR A 147 -17.66 16.65 -18.45
C THR A 147 -16.80 16.06 -17.33
N GLY A 148 -15.75 15.31 -17.68
CA GLY A 148 -14.82 14.74 -16.72
C GLY A 148 -14.07 15.81 -15.93
N ARG A 149 -13.77 16.97 -16.53
CA ARG A 149 -13.18 18.11 -15.82
C ARG A 149 -14.17 18.72 -14.83
N ALA A 150 -15.44 18.86 -15.18
CA ALA A 150 -16.47 19.34 -14.27
C ALA A 150 -16.66 18.40 -13.06
N GLU A 151 -16.71 17.08 -13.30
CA GLU A 151 -16.75 16.07 -12.23
C GLU A 151 -15.51 16.13 -11.33
N GLN A 152 -14.32 16.36 -11.90
CA GLN A 152 -13.10 16.53 -11.12
C GLN A 152 -13.19 17.76 -10.20
N LYS A 153 -13.77 18.87 -10.65
CA LYS A 153 -13.95 20.05 -9.77
C LYS A 153 -14.86 19.74 -8.59
N LEU A 154 -15.93 18.97 -8.80
CA LEU A 154 -16.79 18.51 -7.71
C LEU A 154 -16.01 17.61 -6.73
N SER A 155 -15.07 16.79 -7.23
CA SER A 155 -14.24 15.93 -6.37
C SER A 155 -13.26 16.69 -5.47
N PHE A 156 -12.86 17.91 -5.84
CA PHE A 156 -12.02 18.75 -4.98
C PHE A 156 -12.78 19.29 -3.76
N ALA A 157 -14.08 19.52 -3.91
CA ALA A 157 -14.95 20.11 -2.89
C ALA A 157 -15.74 19.07 -2.08
N ALA A 158 -15.45 17.77 -2.24
CA ALA A 158 -16.14 16.72 -1.51
C ALA A 158 -15.88 16.84 0.01
N GLU A 159 -16.94 16.72 0.81
CA GLU A 159 -16.93 17.05 2.24
C GLU A 159 -16.24 16.00 3.13
N SER A 160 -16.06 14.77 2.63
CA SER A 160 -15.51 13.68 3.42
C SER A 160 -14.50 12.86 2.65
N TYR A 161 -13.33 12.67 3.28
CA TYR A 161 -12.24 11.86 2.76
C TYR A 161 -12.58 10.37 2.62
N GLU A 162 -13.60 9.90 3.33
CA GLU A 162 -14.08 8.51 3.25
C GLU A 162 -14.88 8.27 1.97
N GLN A 163 -15.41 9.32 1.35
CA GLN A 163 -16.16 9.17 0.11
C GLN A 163 -15.20 8.79 -1.03
N PRO A 164 -15.58 7.83 -1.90
CA PRO A 164 -14.81 7.53 -3.12
C PRO A 164 -14.58 8.79 -3.97
N THR A 165 -15.53 9.72 -3.94
CA THR A 165 -15.47 10.99 -4.66
C THR A 165 -14.38 11.95 -4.18
N PHE A 166 -13.80 11.79 -2.99
CA PHE A 166 -12.77 12.70 -2.48
C PHE A 166 -11.49 12.64 -3.31
N PHE A 167 -10.96 13.78 -3.74
CA PHE A 167 -9.79 13.84 -4.63
C PHE A 167 -8.46 13.70 -3.89
N TRP A 168 -8.29 14.39 -2.77
CA TRP A 168 -6.96 14.70 -2.22
C TRP A 168 -6.18 13.50 -1.67
N TYR A 169 -6.88 12.47 -1.19
CA TYR A 169 -6.27 11.23 -0.68
C TYR A 169 -6.38 10.06 -1.65
N LYS A 170 -6.33 10.34 -2.95
CA LYS A 170 -6.25 9.33 -4.01
C LYS A 170 -4.87 9.36 -4.64
N THR A 171 -4.44 8.21 -5.15
CA THR A 171 -3.31 8.15 -6.07
C THR A 171 -3.77 8.70 -7.41
N ILE A 172 -3.15 9.79 -7.87
CA ILE A 172 -3.53 10.48 -9.09
C ILE A 172 -2.54 10.11 -10.20
N PHE A 173 -3.04 9.53 -11.28
CA PHE A 173 -2.28 9.33 -12.51
C PHE A 173 -2.40 10.56 -13.42
N PHE A 174 -1.26 11.09 -13.85
CA PHE A 174 -1.16 12.26 -14.73
C PHE A 174 -0.86 11.83 -16.16
N PRO A 175 -1.88 11.62 -17.03
CA PRO A 175 -1.72 10.91 -18.31
C PRO A 175 -0.91 11.67 -19.36
N LYS A 176 -0.74 12.99 -19.23
CA LYS A 176 0.10 13.79 -20.15
C LYS A 176 1.59 13.50 -19.99
N TYR A 177 2.00 13.09 -18.78
CA TYR A 177 3.39 12.94 -18.39
C TYR A 177 3.71 11.52 -17.89
N ASN A 178 2.70 10.67 -17.75
CA ASN A 178 2.80 9.28 -17.30
C ASN A 178 3.51 9.10 -15.96
N PHE A 179 3.06 9.83 -14.93
CA PHE A 179 3.53 9.66 -13.55
C PHE A 179 2.36 9.56 -12.56
N LEU A 180 2.65 9.08 -11.35
CA LEU A 180 1.74 9.00 -10.21
C LEU A 180 2.11 10.04 -9.16
N MET A 181 1.13 10.66 -8.51
CA MET A 181 1.36 11.51 -7.35
C MET A 181 0.17 11.42 -6.40
N THR A 182 0.46 11.40 -5.11
CA THR A 182 -0.53 11.53 -4.03
C THR A 182 -0.56 12.97 -3.57
N PHE A 183 -1.73 13.49 -3.22
CA PHE A 183 -1.91 14.86 -2.71
C PHE A 183 -1.25 15.94 -3.60
N PRO A 184 -1.63 16.07 -4.89
CA PRO A 184 -0.90 16.92 -5.82
C PRO A 184 -1.05 18.41 -5.49
N SER A 185 -0.05 18.98 -4.84
CA SER A 185 0.02 20.40 -4.50
C SER A 185 1.41 20.97 -4.81
N ILE A 186 1.51 22.28 -4.98
CA ILE A 186 2.81 22.93 -5.24
C ILE A 186 3.78 22.69 -4.09
N GLY A 187 3.30 22.74 -2.84
CA GLY A 187 4.11 22.52 -1.64
C GLY A 187 4.63 21.10 -1.45
N GLN A 188 4.13 20.12 -2.22
CA GLN A 188 4.66 18.75 -2.22
C GLN A 188 5.84 18.57 -3.19
N VAL A 189 6.20 19.62 -3.93
CA VAL A 189 7.20 19.56 -5.01
C VAL A 189 8.21 20.68 -4.87
N VAL A 190 7.74 21.87 -4.52
CA VAL A 190 8.55 23.06 -4.35
C VAL A 190 8.59 23.38 -2.87
N GLY A 191 9.75 23.81 -2.40
CA GLY A 191 9.99 24.34 -1.07
C GLY A 191 10.46 25.79 -1.15
N VAL A 192 10.39 26.49 -0.03
CA VAL A 192 10.87 27.87 0.12
C VAL A 192 11.96 27.89 1.19
N GLU A 193 13.19 28.21 0.79
CA GLU A 193 14.31 28.25 1.71
C GLU A 193 14.05 29.21 2.88
N GLY A 194 14.24 28.72 4.10
CA GLY A 194 14.01 29.46 5.35
C GLY A 194 12.56 29.43 5.85
N MET A 195 11.62 28.93 5.06
CA MET A 195 10.25 28.72 5.50
C MET A 195 10.22 27.53 6.47
N GLY A 196 9.91 27.81 7.74
CA GLY A 196 9.67 26.79 8.77
C GLY A 196 8.22 26.31 8.74
N GLU A 197 7.55 26.37 9.89
CA GLU A 197 6.12 26.08 9.97
C GLU A 197 5.30 27.09 9.17
N ILE A 198 4.24 26.64 8.51
CA ILE A 198 3.47 27.44 7.55
C ILE A 198 2.86 28.70 8.20
N ASP A 199 2.52 28.64 9.48
CA ASP A 199 1.94 29.72 10.29
C ASP A 199 2.96 30.44 11.19
N GLY A 200 4.26 30.21 10.98
CA GLY A 200 5.32 30.91 11.69
C GLY A 200 5.36 32.43 11.43
N GLU A 201 5.91 33.18 12.39
CA GLU A 201 5.98 34.66 12.35
C GLU A 201 6.62 35.21 11.07
N ASP A 202 7.60 34.49 10.50
CA ASP A 202 8.33 34.90 9.30
C ASP A 202 7.80 34.27 8.00
N SER A 203 6.72 33.47 8.05
CA SER A 203 6.28 32.65 6.91
C SER A 203 5.85 33.48 5.70
N GLU A 204 5.21 34.63 5.94
CA GLU A 204 4.86 35.56 4.86
C GLU A 204 6.10 36.19 4.21
N TYR A 205 7.14 36.48 5.00
CA TYR A 205 8.41 37.01 4.48
C TYR A 205 9.07 35.98 3.56
N TYR A 206 9.21 34.73 4.01
CA TYR A 206 9.82 33.67 3.22
C TYR A 206 8.98 33.35 1.99
N ALA A 207 7.64 33.23 2.10
CA ALA A 207 6.77 33.03 0.93
C ALA A 207 7.01 34.09 -0.16
N LYS A 208 7.23 35.35 0.21
CA LYS A 208 7.48 36.46 -0.73
C LYS A 208 8.92 36.53 -1.25
N LYS A 209 9.92 36.16 -0.46
CA LYS A 209 11.34 36.47 -0.72
C LYS A 209 12.28 35.29 -0.72
N GLY A 210 11.93 34.21 -0.03
CA GLY A 210 12.72 32.99 0.05
C GLY A 210 12.99 32.40 -1.34
N LYS A 211 14.11 31.69 -1.43
CA LYS A 211 14.54 31.00 -2.64
C LYS A 211 13.63 29.80 -2.87
N LEU A 212 13.09 29.69 -4.08
CA LEU A 212 12.28 28.55 -4.51
C LEU A 212 13.19 27.44 -5.01
N GLU A 213 12.99 26.22 -4.53
CA GLU A 213 13.70 25.03 -4.99
C GLU A 213 12.81 23.80 -4.99
N TYR A 214 13.23 22.74 -5.68
CA TYR A 214 12.54 21.46 -5.57
C TYR A 214 12.85 20.86 -4.20
N ASP A 215 11.81 20.62 -3.43
CA ASP A 215 11.94 20.14 -2.06
C ASP A 215 12.18 18.65 -2.05
N HIS A 216 13.36 18.23 -1.63
CA HIS A 216 13.70 16.82 -1.55
C HIS A 216 12.88 16.07 -0.50
N GLU A 217 12.55 16.70 0.64
CA GLU A 217 11.93 16.00 1.76
C GLU A 217 10.51 15.55 1.44
N TYR A 218 9.70 16.45 0.86
CA TYR A 218 8.33 16.13 0.47
C TYR A 218 8.24 15.41 -0.89
N PHE A 219 9.20 15.62 -1.79
CA PHE A 219 9.17 15.05 -3.13
C PHE A 219 9.74 13.62 -3.20
N ASP A 220 10.66 13.24 -2.32
CA ASP A 220 11.32 11.94 -2.35
C ASP A 220 10.35 10.74 -2.42
N PRO A 221 9.26 10.66 -1.61
CA PRO A 221 8.27 9.60 -1.76
C PRO A 221 7.69 9.52 -3.17
N THR A 222 7.34 10.66 -3.77
CA THR A 222 6.81 10.71 -5.15
C THR A 222 7.86 10.20 -6.14
N TYR A 223 9.12 10.64 -6.04
CA TYR A 223 10.18 10.18 -6.92
C TYR A 223 10.38 8.66 -6.83
N TYR A 224 10.54 8.12 -5.62
CA TYR A 224 10.81 6.69 -5.44
C TYR A 224 9.62 5.80 -5.77
N ILE A 225 8.38 6.25 -5.52
CA ILE A 225 7.18 5.52 -5.96
C ILE A 225 7.18 5.38 -7.49
N ASN A 226 7.44 6.47 -8.22
CA ASN A 226 7.45 6.43 -9.68
C ASN A 226 8.59 5.56 -10.22
N GLU A 227 9.80 5.67 -9.66
CA GLU A 227 10.93 4.81 -10.03
C GLU A 227 10.67 3.32 -9.74
N PHE A 228 10.00 3.00 -8.63
CA PHE A 228 9.64 1.63 -8.32
C PHE A 228 8.57 1.09 -9.28
N ILE A 229 7.49 1.84 -9.49
CA ILE A 229 6.35 1.40 -10.29
C ILE A 229 6.69 1.32 -11.78
N PHE A 230 7.41 2.30 -12.33
CA PHE A 230 7.64 2.38 -13.77
C PHE A 230 8.97 1.75 -14.21
N HIS A 231 9.95 1.61 -13.32
CA HIS A 231 11.28 1.09 -13.67
C HIS A 231 11.73 -0.13 -12.85
N ASP A 232 10.88 -0.70 -11.99
CA ASP A 232 11.26 -1.83 -11.10
C ASP A 232 12.53 -1.50 -10.27
N SER A 233 12.74 -0.23 -9.93
CA SER A 233 14.02 0.25 -9.37
C SER A 233 14.31 -0.37 -8.00
N LYS A 234 15.42 -1.12 -7.90
CA LYS A 234 15.90 -1.70 -6.63
C LYS A 234 16.33 -0.64 -5.62
N VAL A 235 16.85 0.49 -6.10
CA VAL A 235 17.22 1.63 -5.24
C VAL A 235 15.95 2.21 -4.62
N ALA A 236 14.91 2.41 -5.44
CA ALA A 236 13.62 2.87 -4.96
C ALA A 236 12.97 1.89 -3.99
N PHE A 237 12.98 0.59 -4.29
CA PHE A 237 12.50 -0.44 -3.36
C PHE A 237 13.17 -0.33 -1.97
N ASN A 238 14.50 -0.22 -1.94
CA ASN A 238 15.24 -0.13 -0.68
C ASN A 238 14.99 1.18 0.08
N TRP A 239 14.76 2.28 -0.64
CA TRP A 239 14.40 3.56 -0.03
C TRP A 239 12.98 3.48 0.55
N LEU A 240 12.00 3.02 -0.23
CA LEU A 240 10.61 2.89 0.19
C LEU A 240 10.49 1.98 1.41
N LYS A 241 11.14 0.82 1.39
CA LYS A 241 11.18 -0.12 2.53
C LYS A 241 11.60 0.51 3.86
N LYS A 242 12.38 1.60 3.85
CA LYS A 242 12.92 2.24 5.06
C LYS A 242 12.20 3.53 5.46
N ASN A 243 11.60 4.22 4.50
CA ASN A 243 11.15 5.60 4.68
C ASN A 243 9.65 5.80 4.41
N ASP A 244 8.96 4.84 3.80
CA ASP A 244 7.58 5.02 3.36
C ASP A 244 6.76 3.71 3.46
N ASN A 245 5.46 3.83 3.76
CA ASN A 245 4.56 2.66 3.90
C ASN A 245 4.02 2.15 2.55
N PHE A 246 4.41 2.73 1.42
CA PHE A 246 3.89 2.42 0.09
C PHE A 246 3.94 0.93 -0.26
N LEU A 247 5.03 0.23 0.05
CA LEU A 247 5.16 -1.20 -0.26
C LEU A 247 4.18 -2.06 0.56
N GLU A 248 3.86 -1.63 1.77
CA GLU A 248 2.87 -2.28 2.64
C GLU A 248 1.47 -2.01 2.12
N ASN A 249 1.17 -0.76 1.75
CA ASN A 249 -0.10 -0.40 1.14
C ASN A 249 -0.32 -1.14 -0.19
N LEU A 250 0.72 -1.32 -1.02
CA LEU A 250 0.63 -2.16 -2.22
C LEU A 250 0.22 -3.60 -1.88
N PHE A 251 0.79 -4.16 -0.82
CA PHE A 251 0.45 -5.49 -0.36
C PHE A 251 -0.99 -5.54 0.19
N GLU A 252 -1.31 -4.72 1.20
CA GLU A 252 -2.57 -4.77 1.94
C GLU A 252 -3.77 -4.22 1.14
N ASP A 253 -3.63 -3.06 0.50
CA ASP A 253 -4.76 -2.38 -0.15
C ASP A 253 -5.05 -2.93 -1.55
N TYR A 254 -4.00 -3.35 -2.25
CA TYR A 254 -4.06 -3.78 -3.66
C TYR A 254 -3.78 -5.26 -3.88
N GLY A 255 -3.36 -6.00 -2.86
CA GLY A 255 -3.08 -7.43 -2.96
C GLY A 255 -1.80 -7.75 -3.74
N TYR A 256 -0.83 -6.83 -3.81
CA TYR A 256 0.40 -7.05 -4.56
C TYR A 256 1.37 -7.97 -3.82
N ASP A 257 1.22 -9.27 -4.05
CA ASP A 257 1.99 -10.36 -3.42
C ASP A 257 2.88 -11.13 -4.42
N LYS A 258 3.13 -10.54 -5.61
CA LYS A 258 3.91 -11.16 -6.69
C LYS A 258 5.43 -11.05 -6.48
N SER A 259 5.88 -10.26 -5.50
CA SER A 259 7.29 -9.98 -5.23
C SER A 259 7.75 -10.73 -3.98
N ASP A 260 8.70 -11.65 -4.15
CA ASP A 260 9.32 -12.36 -3.03
C ASP A 260 9.95 -11.42 -2.00
N ALA A 261 10.50 -10.28 -2.44
CA ALA A 261 11.09 -9.30 -1.54
C ALA A 261 10.03 -8.58 -0.67
N ILE A 262 8.84 -8.30 -1.22
CA ILE A 262 7.71 -7.74 -0.47
C ILE A 262 7.12 -8.79 0.44
N ASN A 263 6.89 -10.01 -0.06
CA ASN A 263 6.35 -11.11 0.76
C ASN A 263 7.25 -11.38 1.97
N LYS A 264 8.57 -11.48 1.76
CA LYS A 264 9.53 -11.62 2.85
C LYS A 264 9.47 -10.43 3.80
N MET A 265 9.41 -9.20 3.29
CA MET A 265 9.30 -7.99 4.11
C MET A 265 8.07 -8.04 5.02
N MET A 266 6.90 -8.38 4.48
CA MET A 266 5.66 -8.47 5.27
C MET A 266 5.73 -9.58 6.32
N ILE A 267 6.33 -10.73 6.00
CA ILE A 267 6.58 -11.81 6.96
C ILE A 267 7.52 -11.36 8.07
N ASP A 268 8.67 -10.76 7.73
CA ASP A 268 9.69 -10.31 8.70
C ASP A 268 9.12 -9.24 9.67
N LYS A 269 8.11 -8.47 9.26
CA LYS A 269 7.44 -7.48 10.13
C LYS A 269 6.66 -8.13 11.27
N VAL A 270 6.06 -9.30 11.03
CA VAL A 270 5.21 -9.99 12.01
C VAL A 270 5.94 -11.14 12.70
N ILE A 271 6.75 -11.92 11.97
CA ILE A 271 7.61 -12.98 12.49
C ILE A 271 8.97 -12.38 12.83
N LYS A 272 9.08 -11.79 14.02
CA LYS A 272 10.34 -11.16 14.49
C LYS A 272 11.40 -12.16 14.93
N ARG A 273 10.98 -13.38 15.28
CA ARG A 273 11.82 -14.44 15.85
C ARG A 273 11.40 -15.77 15.26
N LYS A 274 12.37 -16.56 14.79
CA LYS A 274 12.10 -17.86 14.16
C LYS A 274 11.61 -18.90 15.16
N ASP A 275 12.06 -18.79 16.41
CA ASP A 275 11.74 -19.69 17.53
C ASP A 275 10.42 -19.37 18.24
N MET A 276 9.71 -18.32 17.85
CA MET A 276 8.48 -17.90 18.49
C MET A 276 7.33 -17.79 17.48
N ILE A 277 6.21 -18.40 17.82
CA ILE A 277 4.95 -18.18 17.12
C ILE A 277 4.35 -16.85 17.63
N PRO A 278 4.16 -15.82 16.78
CA PRO A 278 3.52 -14.57 17.18
C PRO A 278 2.06 -14.79 17.59
N PHE A 279 1.43 -13.82 18.25
CA PHE A 279 -0.01 -13.89 18.49
C PHE A 279 -0.76 -13.68 17.18
N THR A 280 -1.83 -14.43 16.93
CA THR A 280 -2.58 -14.34 15.66
C THR A 280 -3.10 -12.93 15.36
N ASP A 281 -3.40 -12.16 16.39
CA ASP A 281 -3.78 -10.75 16.25
C ASP A 281 -2.73 -9.88 15.53
N ASP A 282 -1.45 -10.25 15.62
CA ASP A 282 -0.33 -9.54 15.00
C ASP A 282 -0.17 -9.83 13.50
N TYR A 283 -0.69 -10.96 13.00
CA TYR A 283 -0.48 -11.40 11.61
C TYR A 283 -1.74 -11.83 10.86
N LYS A 284 -2.93 -11.74 11.45
CA LYS A 284 -4.18 -12.14 10.78
C LYS A 284 -4.50 -11.42 9.46
N GLU A 285 -3.98 -10.22 9.26
CA GLU A 285 -4.12 -9.47 8.00
C GLU A 285 -3.08 -9.89 6.94
N LEU A 286 -2.07 -10.70 7.31
CA LEU A 286 -1.00 -11.11 6.42
C LEU A 286 -1.51 -12.04 5.31
N PHE A 287 -2.45 -12.93 5.64
CA PHE A 287 -2.92 -13.98 4.72
C PHE A 287 -4.11 -13.55 3.87
N ALA A 288 -5.02 -12.77 4.47
CA ALA A 288 -6.20 -12.27 3.79
C ALA A 288 -6.77 -11.05 4.51
N GLY A 289 -7.50 -10.24 3.76
CA GLY A 289 -8.16 -9.04 4.26
C GLY A 289 -9.13 -8.46 3.24
N LYS A 290 -9.63 -7.24 3.49
CA LYS A 290 -10.39 -6.48 2.49
C LYS A 290 -9.51 -5.38 1.93
N GLY A 291 -9.33 -5.38 0.62
CA GLY A 291 -8.61 -4.32 -0.08
C GLY A 291 -9.35 -2.98 -0.01
N ILE A 292 -8.76 -1.95 -0.59
CA ILE A 292 -9.33 -0.59 -0.59
C ILE A 292 -10.75 -0.52 -1.18
N ASN A 293 -11.04 -1.40 -2.14
CA ASN A 293 -12.35 -1.54 -2.78
C ASN A 293 -13.36 -2.40 -2.00
N LYS A 294 -13.02 -2.79 -0.77
CA LYS A 294 -13.80 -3.66 0.13
C LYS A 294 -14.02 -5.09 -0.36
N LYS A 295 -13.31 -5.52 -1.40
CA LYS A 295 -13.33 -6.92 -1.84
C LYS A 295 -12.30 -7.74 -1.07
N LEU A 296 -12.64 -9.02 -0.86
CA LEU A 296 -11.73 -9.99 -0.28
C LEU A 296 -10.43 -10.12 -1.10
N LEU A 297 -9.30 -10.02 -0.42
CA LEU A 297 -7.96 -10.31 -0.90
C LEU A 297 -7.45 -11.55 -0.16
N ILE A 298 -6.85 -12.48 -0.89
CA ILE A 298 -6.11 -13.63 -0.34
C ILE A 298 -4.71 -13.56 -0.93
N HIS A 299 -3.69 -13.49 -0.08
CA HIS A 299 -2.30 -13.29 -0.49
C HIS A 299 -1.64 -14.63 -0.87
N GLU A 300 -2.09 -15.23 -1.96
CA GLU A 300 -1.58 -16.50 -2.48
C GLU A 300 -0.08 -16.47 -2.83
N GLY A 301 0.43 -15.35 -3.35
CA GLY A 301 1.85 -15.16 -3.65
C GLY A 301 2.70 -15.24 -2.39
N LEU A 302 2.21 -14.70 -1.27
CA LEU A 302 2.83 -14.84 0.04
C LEU A 302 2.77 -16.30 0.52
N LEU A 303 1.63 -16.98 0.42
CA LEU A 303 1.50 -18.40 0.78
C LEU A 303 2.44 -19.29 -0.05
N LYS A 304 2.60 -19.00 -1.35
CA LYS A 304 3.60 -19.65 -2.22
C LYS A 304 5.02 -19.37 -1.78
N TYR A 305 5.33 -18.14 -1.36
CA TYR A 305 6.64 -17.81 -0.81
C TYR A 305 6.92 -18.62 0.45
N MET A 306 5.96 -18.67 1.38
CA MET A 306 6.07 -19.48 2.60
C MET A 306 6.26 -20.96 2.27
N LEU A 307 5.48 -21.53 1.35
CA LEU A 307 5.61 -22.94 0.94
C LEU A 307 7.00 -23.28 0.38
N ARG A 308 7.62 -22.36 -0.38
CA ARG A 308 8.97 -22.58 -0.92
C ARG A 308 10.04 -22.61 0.17
N HIS A 309 9.82 -21.88 1.26
CA HIS A 309 10.79 -21.74 2.35
C HIS A 309 10.43 -22.54 3.61
N ALA A 310 9.25 -23.16 3.67
CA ALA A 310 8.75 -23.93 4.79
C ALA A 310 9.72 -25.06 5.17
N ASN A 311 10.01 -25.15 6.47
CA ASN A 311 10.81 -26.19 7.11
C ASN A 311 10.38 -26.33 8.58
N GLU A 312 11.01 -27.24 9.31
CA GLU A 312 10.75 -27.49 10.73
C GLU A 312 11.15 -26.33 11.67
N GLU A 313 12.02 -25.41 11.23
CA GLU A 313 12.62 -24.37 12.08
C GLU A 313 11.91 -23.00 12.00
N ASN A 314 11.21 -22.69 10.91
CA ASN A 314 10.71 -21.33 10.64
C ASN A 314 9.26 -21.07 11.09
N ASN A 315 8.61 -22.07 11.69
CA ASN A 315 7.25 -22.00 12.23
C ASN A 315 6.15 -21.58 11.25
N TYR A 316 6.41 -21.52 9.94
CA TYR A 316 5.40 -21.12 8.95
C TYR A 316 4.17 -22.02 8.99
N PHE A 317 4.40 -23.32 9.18
CA PHE A 317 3.34 -24.31 9.30
C PHE A 317 2.43 -24.04 10.52
N CYS A 318 3.02 -23.80 11.70
CA CYS A 318 2.25 -23.48 12.91
C CYS A 318 1.45 -22.18 12.78
N ILE A 319 2.05 -21.15 12.17
CA ILE A 319 1.41 -19.84 11.99
C ILE A 319 0.19 -19.96 11.08
N VAL A 320 0.32 -20.75 10.02
CA VAL A 320 -0.78 -21.07 9.10
C VAL A 320 -1.87 -21.88 9.82
N ASP A 321 -1.50 -22.87 10.63
CA ASP A 321 -2.48 -23.68 11.39
C ASP A 321 -3.27 -22.84 12.41
N GLN A 322 -2.58 -22.02 13.20
CA GLN A 322 -3.23 -21.10 14.14
C GLN A 322 -4.14 -20.08 13.45
N TYR A 323 -3.78 -19.63 12.25
CA TYR A 323 -4.66 -18.77 11.46
C TYR A 323 -5.91 -19.52 10.99
N LEU A 324 -5.76 -20.79 10.58
CA LEU A 324 -6.88 -21.64 10.19
C LEU A 324 -7.85 -21.85 11.35
N ASP A 325 -7.34 -22.06 12.56
CA ASP A 325 -8.14 -22.13 13.79
C ASP A 325 -9.03 -20.88 13.95
N GLU A 326 -8.42 -19.69 13.87
CA GLU A 326 -9.17 -18.45 14.05
C GLU A 326 -10.18 -18.17 12.94
N VAL A 327 -9.78 -18.37 11.68
CA VAL A 327 -10.65 -18.04 10.55
C VAL A 327 -11.81 -19.04 10.44
N LEU A 328 -11.68 -20.26 10.99
CA LEU A 328 -12.74 -21.27 11.02
C LEU A 328 -13.52 -21.31 12.34
N ASP A 329 -13.09 -20.58 13.37
CA ASP A 329 -13.85 -20.41 14.62
C ASP A 329 -15.09 -19.50 14.41
N ILE A 330 -16.08 -19.99 13.68
CA ILE A 330 -17.32 -19.26 13.38
C ILE A 330 -18.13 -19.02 14.66
N LYS A 331 -18.09 -19.99 15.59
CA LYS A 331 -18.93 -20.01 16.79
C LYS A 331 -18.50 -18.97 17.82
N TYR A 332 -17.20 -18.90 18.15
CA TYR A 332 -16.70 -17.99 19.18
C TYR A 332 -16.19 -16.67 18.59
N LYS A 333 -15.90 -16.61 17.29
CA LYS A 333 -15.52 -15.37 16.58
C LYS A 333 -16.48 -15.03 15.43
N PRO A 334 -17.79 -14.79 15.66
CA PRO A 334 -18.76 -14.57 14.58
C PRO A 334 -18.50 -13.31 13.74
N ASN A 335 -17.91 -12.26 14.33
CA ASN A 335 -17.60 -10.99 13.66
C ASN A 335 -16.12 -10.85 13.29
N TYR A 336 -15.48 -11.96 12.86
CA TYR A 336 -14.06 -11.95 12.51
C TYR A 336 -13.79 -11.01 11.34
N LYS A 337 -13.27 -9.80 11.63
CA LYS A 337 -12.77 -8.81 10.66
C LYS A 337 -13.78 -8.36 9.60
N ASP A 338 -15.06 -8.29 9.96
CA ASP A 338 -16.15 -7.95 9.04
C ASP A 338 -16.17 -8.86 7.78
N LEU A 339 -15.64 -10.07 7.91
CA LEU A 339 -15.69 -11.11 6.89
C LEU A 339 -17.00 -11.88 7.00
N THR A 340 -17.63 -12.16 5.87
CA THR A 340 -18.75 -13.09 5.84
C THR A 340 -18.27 -14.52 6.08
N ILE A 341 -19.18 -15.42 6.46
CA ILE A 341 -18.85 -16.85 6.61
C ILE A 341 -18.30 -17.42 5.29
N GLU A 342 -18.85 -17.02 4.14
CA GLU A 342 -18.35 -17.47 2.84
C GLU A 342 -16.94 -16.93 2.53
N GLU A 343 -16.65 -15.69 2.90
CA GLU A 343 -15.29 -15.12 2.79
C GLU A 343 -14.31 -15.92 3.66
N ARG A 344 -14.70 -16.24 4.91
CA ARG A 344 -13.89 -17.05 5.83
C ARG A 344 -13.65 -18.47 5.31
N TYR A 345 -14.67 -19.15 4.81
CA TYR A 345 -14.50 -20.46 4.19
C TYR A 345 -13.64 -20.41 2.92
N LYS A 346 -13.75 -19.35 2.11
CA LYS A 346 -12.88 -19.18 0.96
C LYS A 346 -11.43 -18.98 1.39
N ILE A 347 -11.16 -18.13 2.39
CA ILE A 347 -9.83 -17.94 2.96
C ILE A 347 -9.28 -19.29 3.46
N ALA A 348 -10.05 -19.99 4.28
CA ALA A 348 -9.67 -21.28 4.85
C ALA A 348 -9.37 -22.34 3.79
N ALA A 349 -10.11 -22.35 2.66
CA ALA A 349 -9.83 -23.26 1.56
C ALA A 349 -8.46 -22.99 0.90
N TYR A 350 -8.14 -21.72 0.64
CA TYR A 350 -6.86 -21.35 0.04
C TYR A 350 -5.70 -21.55 1.02
N VAL A 351 -5.85 -21.08 2.26
CA VAL A 351 -4.82 -21.25 3.29
C VAL A 351 -4.62 -22.73 3.64
N GLY A 352 -5.69 -23.50 3.79
CA GLY A 352 -5.68 -24.94 4.04
C GLY A 352 -5.03 -25.75 2.91
N TYR A 353 -5.20 -25.31 1.65
CA TYR A 353 -4.47 -25.88 0.52
C TYR A 353 -2.95 -25.74 0.69
N TYR A 354 -2.45 -24.55 1.03
CA TYR A 354 -1.02 -24.35 1.25
C TYR A 354 -0.52 -25.01 2.54
N TYR A 355 -1.34 -25.06 3.59
CA TYR A 355 -1.06 -25.85 4.80
C TYR A 355 -0.80 -27.32 4.47
N GLY A 356 -1.70 -27.96 3.72
CA GLY A 356 -1.52 -29.35 3.30
C GLY A 356 -0.29 -29.58 2.44
N LEU A 357 0.07 -28.62 1.56
CA LEU A 357 1.31 -28.68 0.77
C LEU A 357 2.59 -28.51 1.63
N MET A 358 2.50 -27.82 2.77
CA MET A 358 3.63 -27.63 3.68
C MET A 358 3.85 -28.84 4.59
N TYR A 359 2.82 -29.67 4.81
CA TYR A 359 2.81 -30.72 5.84
C TYR A 359 4.08 -31.57 5.85
N GLU A 360 4.41 -32.24 4.74
CA GLU A 360 5.56 -33.16 4.67
C GLU A 360 6.91 -32.46 4.93
N LYS A 361 7.01 -31.16 4.64
CA LYS A 361 8.23 -30.36 4.88
C LYS A 361 8.40 -29.94 6.34
N CYS A 362 7.33 -30.04 7.12
CA CYS A 362 7.24 -29.51 8.47
C CYS A 362 6.90 -30.61 9.49
N ILE A 363 7.00 -31.89 9.10
CA ILE A 363 6.96 -33.00 10.06
C ILE A 363 8.05 -32.78 11.11
N GLY A 364 7.69 -32.86 12.39
CA GLY A 364 8.60 -32.62 13.52
C GLY A 364 8.52 -31.21 14.13
N THR A 365 7.71 -30.31 13.56
CA THR A 365 7.48 -28.98 14.15
C THR A 365 6.76 -29.11 15.51
N PRO A 366 7.18 -28.41 16.58
CA PRO A 366 6.72 -28.64 17.96
C PRO A 366 5.30 -28.12 18.29
N CYS A 367 4.47 -27.82 17.29
CA CYS A 367 3.12 -27.30 17.48
C CYS A 367 2.06 -28.39 17.30
N ASP A 368 0.98 -28.32 18.08
CA ASP A 368 -0.17 -29.21 17.94
C ASP A 368 -1.00 -28.79 16.72
N CYS A 369 -0.66 -29.37 15.57
CA CYS A 369 -1.15 -28.95 14.27
C CYS A 369 -2.29 -29.82 13.76
N ASN A 370 -3.53 -29.40 14.00
CA ASN A 370 -4.70 -30.15 13.57
C ASN A 370 -5.92 -29.30 13.19
N SER A 371 -5.83 -27.97 13.21
CA SER A 371 -7.00 -27.08 13.06
C SER A 371 -7.70 -27.25 11.71
N PHE A 372 -6.93 -27.47 10.64
CA PHE A 372 -7.53 -27.73 9.32
C PHE A 372 -8.28 -29.07 9.27
N GLY A 373 -7.65 -30.16 9.74
CA GLY A 373 -8.26 -31.50 9.78
C GLY A 373 -9.49 -31.54 10.68
N ALA A 374 -9.41 -30.93 11.87
CA ALA A 374 -10.52 -30.80 12.81
C ALA A 374 -11.71 -30.09 12.18
N SER A 375 -11.47 -28.99 11.46
CA SER A 375 -12.52 -28.24 10.79
C SER A 375 -13.13 -29.03 9.63
N LEU A 376 -12.34 -29.75 8.84
CA LEU A 376 -12.85 -30.65 7.81
C LEU A 376 -13.72 -31.78 8.39
N TYR A 377 -13.35 -32.27 9.58
CA TYR A 377 -14.06 -33.33 10.28
C TYR A 377 -15.38 -32.86 10.89
N TYR A 378 -15.38 -31.79 11.69
CA TYR A 378 -16.54 -31.33 12.43
C TYR A 378 -17.43 -30.35 11.65
N ASP A 379 -16.88 -29.45 10.85
CA ASP A 379 -17.65 -28.45 10.10
C ASP A 379 -18.09 -28.98 8.74
N LYS A 380 -19.26 -29.64 8.72
CA LYS A 380 -19.85 -30.17 7.49
C LYS A 380 -20.23 -29.07 6.48
N SER A 381 -20.48 -27.85 6.94
CA SER A 381 -20.84 -26.72 6.08
C SER A 381 -19.61 -26.19 5.35
N PHE A 382 -18.45 -26.12 6.01
CA PHE A 382 -17.17 -25.84 5.37
C PHE A 382 -16.82 -26.88 4.29
N MET A 383 -16.93 -28.17 4.60
CA MET A 383 -16.68 -29.25 3.63
C MET A 383 -17.63 -29.15 2.41
N ALA A 384 -18.92 -28.90 2.64
CA ALA A 384 -19.89 -28.70 1.57
C ALA A 384 -19.59 -27.45 0.73
N PHE A 385 -19.11 -26.37 1.36
CA PHE A 385 -18.66 -25.14 0.71
C PHE A 385 -17.49 -25.38 -0.25
N ILE A 386 -16.50 -26.19 0.13
CA ILE A 386 -15.38 -26.51 -0.76
C ILE A 386 -15.87 -27.32 -1.97
N LYS A 387 -16.70 -28.35 -1.73
CA LYS A 387 -17.22 -29.24 -2.78
C LYS A 387 -18.08 -28.49 -3.79
N ARG A 388 -19.00 -27.63 -3.34
CA ARG A 388 -19.88 -26.84 -4.23
C ARG A 388 -19.11 -25.83 -5.09
N ASN A 389 -17.95 -25.38 -4.61
CA ASN A 389 -17.05 -24.50 -5.35
C ASN A 389 -16.00 -25.27 -6.17
N ASN A 390 -16.22 -26.57 -6.41
CA ASN A 390 -15.32 -27.44 -7.19
C ASN A 390 -13.85 -27.32 -6.75
N TYR A 391 -13.60 -27.32 -5.44
CA TYR A 391 -12.25 -27.20 -4.86
C TYR A 391 -11.49 -25.96 -5.34
N PHE A 392 -12.20 -24.90 -5.74
CA PHE A 392 -11.67 -23.65 -6.28
C PHE A 392 -10.73 -23.81 -7.49
N GLY A 393 -10.74 -24.97 -8.16
CA GLY A 393 -9.78 -25.30 -9.21
C GLY A 393 -8.33 -25.48 -8.73
N LEU A 394 -8.10 -25.62 -7.42
CA LEU A 394 -6.77 -25.82 -6.85
C LEU A 394 -6.27 -27.25 -7.13
N LYS A 395 -5.12 -27.35 -7.79
CA LYS A 395 -4.59 -28.63 -8.29
C LYS A 395 -4.29 -29.60 -7.14
N GLY A 396 -4.93 -30.77 -7.15
CA GLY A 396 -4.71 -31.81 -6.13
C GLY A 396 -5.36 -31.52 -4.78
N PHE A 397 -6.15 -30.44 -4.65
CA PHE A 397 -6.70 -30.04 -3.35
C PHE A 397 -7.68 -31.07 -2.77
N LYS A 398 -8.41 -31.80 -3.61
CA LYS A 398 -9.27 -32.91 -3.15
C LYS A 398 -8.46 -33.96 -2.36
N LYS A 399 -7.31 -34.37 -2.89
CA LYS A 399 -6.43 -35.35 -2.24
C LYS A 399 -5.88 -34.80 -0.92
N ILE A 400 -5.46 -33.54 -0.90
CA ILE A 400 -5.00 -32.87 0.33
C ILE A 400 -6.10 -32.89 1.40
N ILE A 401 -7.35 -32.60 1.03
CA ILE A 401 -8.48 -32.63 1.97
C ILE A 401 -8.71 -34.04 2.52
N GLU A 402 -8.69 -35.05 1.66
CA GLU A 402 -8.84 -36.45 2.07
C GLU A 402 -7.74 -36.84 3.07
N GLU A 403 -6.47 -36.56 2.75
CA GLU A 403 -5.34 -36.86 3.63
C GLU A 403 -5.42 -36.14 4.99
N GLN A 404 -5.82 -34.86 5.01
CA GLN A 404 -5.95 -34.09 6.26
C GLN A 404 -7.16 -34.53 7.09
N TYR A 405 -8.26 -34.92 6.45
CA TYR A 405 -9.43 -35.48 7.11
C TYR A 405 -9.13 -36.84 7.74
N ASP A 406 -8.51 -37.75 6.98
CA ASP A 406 -8.20 -39.11 7.43
C ASP A 406 -7.23 -39.11 8.61
N ARG A 407 -6.17 -38.28 8.54
CA ARG A 407 -5.21 -38.10 9.65
C ARG A 407 -5.89 -37.63 10.94
N TYR A 408 -6.82 -36.68 10.85
CA TYR A 408 -7.55 -36.20 12.01
C TYR A 408 -8.48 -37.28 12.58
N GLN A 409 -9.20 -38.00 11.70
CA GLN A 409 -10.08 -39.09 12.11
C GLN A 409 -9.31 -40.20 12.83
N GLU A 410 -8.15 -40.62 12.31
CA GLU A 410 -7.27 -41.60 12.97
C GLU A 410 -6.85 -41.12 14.37
N GLY A 411 -6.48 -39.85 14.50
CA GLY A 411 -6.14 -39.24 15.79
C GLY A 411 -7.29 -39.29 16.80
N VAL A 412 -8.51 -38.96 16.37
CA VAL A 412 -9.73 -39.06 17.19
C VAL A 412 -9.97 -40.49 17.63
N ALA A 413 -9.90 -41.46 16.71
CA ALA A 413 -10.13 -42.87 17.03
C ALA A 413 -9.13 -43.42 18.07
N VAL A 414 -7.85 -43.02 17.98
CA VAL A 414 -6.82 -43.40 18.97
C VAL A 414 -7.12 -42.80 20.34
N LEU A 415 -7.56 -41.53 20.40
CA LEU A 415 -7.92 -40.87 21.66
C LEU A 415 -9.16 -41.49 22.29
N GLU A 416 -10.18 -41.81 21.48
CA GLU A 416 -11.40 -42.48 21.93
C GLU A 416 -11.08 -43.88 22.49
N HIS A 417 -10.24 -44.66 21.80
CA HIS A 417 -9.81 -45.99 22.27
C HIS A 417 -9.04 -45.92 23.60
N ARG A 418 -8.11 -44.95 23.73
CA ARG A 418 -7.39 -44.70 25.00
C ARG A 418 -8.31 -44.25 26.14
N SER A 419 -9.40 -43.57 25.81
CA SER A 419 -10.37 -43.05 26.79
C SER A 419 -11.43 -44.10 27.17
N SER A 420 -11.67 -45.10 26.32
CA SER A 420 -12.62 -46.19 26.57
C SER A 420 -12.08 -47.29 27.48
N GLY A 421 -10.78 -47.31 27.78
CA GLY A 421 -10.19 -48.21 28.80
C GLY A 421 -10.16 -49.70 28.43
N GLU A 422 -10.36 -50.04 27.16
CA GLU A 422 -9.92 -51.30 26.55
C GLU A 422 -8.48 -51.14 26.04
#